data_AF-A0A7W0VXU8-F1
#
_entry.id   AF-A0A7W0VXU8-F1
#
_cell.length_a   1.000
_cell.length_b   1.000
_cell.length_c   1.000
_cell.angle_alpha   90.00
_cell.angle_beta   90.00
_cell.angle_gamma   90.00
#
_symmetry.space_group_name_H-M   'P 1'
#
loop_
_entity.id
_entity.type
_entity.pdbx_description
1 polymer ?
#
loop_
_entity_poly.entity_id
_entity_poly.type
_entity_poly.pdbx_seq_one_letter_code
_entity_poly.pdbx_strand_id
1 'polypeptide(L)'
;MLRRLIVLVALLGACASDTDEPGEHEEMSDFEPVPDGKADGVSAAFNQNNVVDDTLFTGDMDVEAVQSFLEDGPYNNRSWLASYTVDGVSAAQAIVNAARAHRIHPLMLLVRMQVEASLISKTVKPSTTRINAALGCGCPDGGGCSAAYRGLALQLQCGAKTMRRWFDGSADATGQWKKGQSRKTLDPRTVTPANHATASLYAYTPWVLVGRGGNWLVWNITKKYVRFAEDEGLLSTPTP
;
A
#
# COMPACT_ATOMS: atom_id res chain seq x y z
N MET A 1 50.08 11.53 47.67
CA MET A 1 49.97 10.40 46.73
C MET A 1 48.49 10.11 46.53
N LEU A 2 47.88 10.64 45.46
CA LEU A 2 46.44 10.53 45.19
C LEU A 2 46.23 10.03 43.75
N ARG A 3 45.78 8.78 43.62
CA ARG A 3 45.40 8.15 42.35
C ARG A 3 44.24 8.93 41.73
N ARG A 4 44.43 9.49 40.52
CA ARG A 4 43.33 9.93 39.67
C ARG A 4 42.96 8.79 38.72
N LEU A 5 41.78 8.20 38.97
CA LEU A 5 41.13 7.27 38.05
C LEU A 5 40.61 8.08 36.86
N ILE A 6 41.11 7.81 35.65
CA ILE A 6 40.55 8.33 34.41
C ILE A 6 39.36 7.44 34.05
N VAL A 7 38.14 7.97 34.15
CA VAL A 7 36.93 7.34 33.63
C VAL A 7 36.91 7.62 32.13
N LEU A 8 37.21 6.60 31.33
CA LEU A 8 37.04 6.63 29.87
C LEU A 8 35.53 6.51 29.59
N VAL A 9 34.87 7.63 29.29
CA VAL A 9 33.48 7.62 28.78
C VAL A 9 33.55 7.15 27.33
N ALA A 10 33.31 5.86 27.11
CA ALA A 10 33.08 5.34 25.78
C ALA A 10 31.70 5.84 25.30
N LEU A 11 31.69 6.87 24.46
CA LEU A 11 30.52 7.16 23.62
C LEU A 11 30.36 6.00 22.63
N LEU A 12 29.55 5.02 23.01
CA LEU A 12 28.97 4.08 22.06
C LEU A 12 27.96 4.86 21.23
N GLY A 13 28.40 5.32 20.05
CA GLY A 13 27.49 5.68 18.98
C GLY A 13 26.67 4.45 18.65
N ALA A 14 25.38 4.49 18.99
CA ALA A 14 24.44 3.50 18.52
C ALA A 14 24.34 3.63 17.00
N CYS A 15 25.06 2.78 16.28
CA CYS A 15 24.67 2.44 14.92
C CYS A 15 23.28 1.83 15.04
N ALA A 16 22.24 2.58 14.63
CA ALA A 16 20.93 2.01 14.41
C ALA A 16 21.13 0.88 13.39
N SER A 17 21.08 -0.35 13.86
CA SER A 17 21.04 -1.50 12.97
C SER A 17 19.72 -1.43 12.24
N ASP A 18 19.77 -1.26 10.91
CA ASP A 18 18.63 -1.37 9.98
C ASP A 18 18.05 -2.80 10.01
N THR A 19 17.56 -3.26 11.16
CA THR A 19 16.90 -4.55 11.35
C THR A 19 15.39 -4.35 11.44
N ASP A 20 14.84 -3.51 10.56
CA ASP A 20 13.43 -3.59 10.24
C ASP A 20 13.25 -4.82 9.35
N GLU A 21 12.56 -5.84 9.86
CA GLU A 21 12.08 -6.94 9.01
C GLU A 21 11.20 -6.36 7.91
N PRO A 22 11.44 -6.68 6.62
CA PRO A 22 10.58 -6.23 5.55
C PRO A 22 9.16 -6.76 5.76
N GLY A 23 8.17 -5.87 5.75
CA GLY A 23 6.77 -6.26 5.56
C GLY A 23 5.90 -6.35 6.82
N GLU A 24 6.38 -5.98 8.01
CA GLU A 24 5.48 -5.78 9.15
C GLU A 24 4.78 -4.40 9.05
N HIS A 25 3.45 -4.42 9.13
CA HIS A 25 2.63 -3.22 9.15
C HIS A 25 2.64 -2.59 10.55
N GLU A 26 2.97 -1.31 10.64
CA GLU A 26 3.25 -0.63 11.91
C GLU A 26 2.22 0.43 12.30
N GLU A 27 1.38 0.88 11.36
CA GLU A 27 0.42 1.95 11.60
C GLU A 27 -0.83 1.43 12.31
N MET A 28 -0.83 1.48 13.64
CA MET A 28 -1.92 0.90 14.45
C MET A 28 -3.29 1.50 14.14
N SER A 29 -3.36 2.78 13.73
CA SER A 29 -4.64 3.40 13.36
C SER A 29 -5.28 2.79 12.10
N ASP A 30 -4.54 2.01 11.30
CA ASP A 30 -5.10 1.30 10.14
C ASP A 30 -5.92 0.07 10.53
N PHE A 31 -5.83 -0.40 11.78
CA PHE A 31 -6.69 -1.46 12.32
C PHE A 31 -7.96 -0.95 12.99
N GLU A 32 -8.09 0.36 13.18
CA GLU A 32 -9.32 0.96 13.68
C GLU A 32 -10.36 1.00 12.55
N PRO A 33 -11.55 0.38 12.71
CA PRO A 33 -12.58 0.39 11.68
C PRO A 33 -12.98 1.83 11.34
N VAL A 34 -12.91 2.18 10.06
CA VAL A 34 -13.36 3.50 9.61
C VAL A 34 -14.87 3.60 9.86
N PRO A 35 -15.38 4.64 10.55
CA PRO A 35 -16.80 4.77 10.88
C PRO A 35 -17.72 4.62 9.66
N ASP A 36 -18.96 4.24 9.91
CA ASP A 36 -19.98 4.14 8.86
C ASP A 36 -20.18 5.50 8.16
N GLY A 37 -20.24 5.46 6.83
CA GLY A 37 -20.25 6.64 5.96
C GLY A 37 -20.09 6.22 4.49
N LYS A 38 -20.45 7.12 3.57
CA LYS A 38 -20.29 6.89 2.13
C LYS A 38 -18.79 6.89 1.79
N ALA A 39 -18.37 5.94 0.97
CA ALA A 39 -17.05 5.87 0.34
C ALA A 39 -17.26 5.20 -1.02
N ASP A 40 -17.15 5.94 -2.11
CA ASP A 40 -17.50 5.42 -3.43
C ASP A 40 -16.54 4.29 -3.84
N GLY A 41 -17.14 3.18 -4.25
CA GLY A 41 -16.40 1.97 -4.62
C GLY A 41 -15.94 1.10 -3.44
N VAL A 42 -16.30 1.41 -2.19
CA VAL A 42 -15.99 0.58 -1.02
C VAL A 42 -17.23 0.32 -0.17
N SER A 43 -17.46 -0.94 0.20
CA SER A 43 -18.59 -1.30 1.05
C SER A 43 -18.46 -0.74 2.47
N ALA A 44 -19.59 -0.32 3.07
CA ALA A 44 -19.61 0.25 4.43
C ALA A 44 -19.09 -0.72 5.50
N ALA A 45 -19.39 -2.02 5.34
CA ALA A 45 -18.88 -3.10 6.17
C ALA A 45 -18.06 -4.08 5.32
N PHE A 46 -17.04 -4.70 5.91
CA PHE A 46 -16.15 -5.60 5.20
C PHE A 46 -16.91 -6.77 4.55
N ASN A 47 -16.77 -6.90 3.24
CA ASN A 47 -17.27 -8.02 2.47
C ASN A 47 -16.09 -8.72 1.76
N GLN A 48 -15.72 -9.91 2.23
CA GLN A 48 -14.64 -10.70 1.63
C GLN A 48 -14.86 -11.03 0.14
N ASN A 49 -16.11 -11.02 -0.34
CA ASN A 49 -16.42 -11.26 -1.75
C ASN A 49 -16.46 -9.96 -2.58
N ASN A 50 -16.52 -8.79 -1.94
CA ASN A 50 -16.46 -7.48 -2.59
C ASN A 50 -15.61 -6.50 -1.77
N VAL A 51 -14.30 -6.60 -1.92
CA VAL A 51 -13.32 -5.84 -1.13
C VAL A 51 -13.30 -4.38 -1.58
N VAL A 52 -13.22 -4.14 -2.89
CA VAL A 52 -13.32 -2.83 -3.54
C VAL A 52 -13.95 -3.02 -4.94
N ASP A 53 -14.56 -1.97 -5.48
CA ASP A 53 -15.14 -1.96 -6.83
C ASP A 53 -14.09 -1.77 -7.93
N ASP A 54 -14.42 -2.20 -9.16
CA ASP A 54 -13.52 -2.12 -10.32
C ASP A 54 -13.12 -0.67 -10.68
N THR A 55 -13.94 0.32 -10.31
CA THR A 55 -13.67 1.76 -10.52
C THR A 55 -12.44 2.23 -9.76
N LEU A 56 -12.19 1.68 -8.56
CA LEU A 56 -10.99 1.96 -7.77
C LEU A 56 -9.72 1.34 -8.38
N PHE A 57 -9.82 0.51 -9.42
CA PHE A 57 -8.67 0.03 -10.19
C PHE A 57 -8.48 0.79 -11.51
N THR A 58 -9.48 1.53 -11.99
CA THR A 58 -9.52 2.04 -13.37
C THR A 58 -9.72 3.55 -13.50
N GLY A 59 -9.98 4.27 -12.40
CA GLY A 59 -10.03 5.74 -12.39
C GLY A 59 -8.66 6.44 -12.36
N ASP A 60 -8.67 7.75 -12.19
CA ASP A 60 -7.47 8.60 -12.20
C ASP A 60 -7.43 9.56 -10.99
N MET A 61 -6.21 9.94 -10.63
CA MET A 61 -5.90 10.94 -9.61
C MET A 61 -4.65 11.66 -10.08
N ASP A 62 -4.74 12.98 -10.29
CA ASP A 62 -3.60 13.70 -10.86
C ASP A 62 -2.47 13.91 -9.83
N VAL A 63 -1.38 14.50 -10.30
CA VAL A 63 -0.17 14.70 -9.51
C VAL A 63 -0.42 15.67 -8.35
N GLU A 64 -1.27 16.68 -8.56
CA GLU A 64 -1.62 17.66 -7.54
C GLU A 64 -2.43 17.00 -6.44
N ALA A 65 -3.45 16.21 -6.80
CA ALA A 65 -4.25 15.46 -5.85
C ALA A 65 -3.41 14.46 -5.04
N VAL A 66 -2.52 13.70 -5.69
CA VAL A 66 -1.61 12.78 -4.97
C VAL A 66 -0.64 13.56 -4.07
N GLN A 67 -0.13 14.71 -4.52
CA GLN A 67 0.73 15.54 -3.67
C GLN A 67 -0.04 16.05 -2.44
N SER A 68 -1.25 16.60 -2.61
CA SER A 68 -2.11 17.05 -1.52
C SER A 68 -2.42 15.91 -0.54
N PHE A 69 -2.68 14.70 -1.04
CA PHE A 69 -2.86 13.52 -0.19
C PHE A 69 -1.62 13.20 0.64
N LEU A 70 -0.41 13.36 0.09
CA LEU A 70 0.83 13.14 0.85
C LEU A 70 1.11 14.28 1.84
N GLU A 71 0.64 15.49 1.55
CA GLU A 71 0.81 16.66 2.42
C GLU A 71 -0.09 16.61 3.66
N ASP A 72 -1.35 16.19 3.52
CA ASP A 72 -2.36 16.28 4.60
C ASP A 72 -3.23 15.03 4.74
N GLY A 73 -2.70 13.86 4.40
CA GLY A 73 -3.45 12.59 4.39
C GLY A 73 -4.13 12.23 5.72
N PRO A 74 -4.90 11.13 5.75
CA PRO A 74 -5.82 10.78 6.85
C PRO A 74 -5.17 10.41 8.20
N TYR A 75 -3.88 10.65 8.35
CA TYR A 75 -3.10 10.41 9.56
C TYR A 75 -2.84 11.70 10.37
N ASN A 76 -3.42 12.84 9.95
CA ASN A 76 -3.24 14.14 10.59
C ASN A 76 -1.75 14.53 10.70
N ASN A 77 -0.97 14.15 9.69
CA ASN A 77 0.45 14.45 9.58
C ASN A 77 0.89 14.44 8.12
N ARG A 78 1.94 15.21 7.85
CA ARG A 78 2.59 15.26 6.56
C ARG A 78 3.45 14.01 6.33
N SER A 79 3.21 13.31 5.23
CA SER A 79 4.03 12.18 4.82
C SER A 79 5.45 12.62 4.44
N TRP A 80 6.44 11.82 4.80
CA TRP A 80 7.82 11.95 4.35
C TRP A 80 7.92 11.90 2.82
N LEU A 81 7.05 11.12 2.17
CA LEU A 81 6.99 11.03 0.72
C LEU A 81 6.65 12.38 0.06
N ALA A 82 5.96 13.29 0.76
CA ALA A 82 5.59 14.60 0.22
C ALA A 82 6.82 15.46 -0.16
N SER A 83 7.98 15.23 0.47
CA SER A 83 9.26 15.86 0.10
C SER A 83 10.24 14.92 -0.61
N TYR A 84 9.89 13.64 -0.77
CA TYR A 84 10.81 12.67 -1.33
C TYR A 84 10.83 12.76 -2.86
N THR A 85 12.02 12.61 -3.44
CA THR A 85 12.21 12.55 -4.89
C THR A 85 12.59 11.14 -5.33
N VAL A 86 11.97 10.68 -6.41
CA VAL A 86 12.24 9.40 -7.07
C VAL A 86 12.80 9.71 -8.44
N ASP A 87 14.06 9.37 -8.69
CA ASP A 87 14.75 9.59 -9.97
C ASP A 87 14.61 11.03 -10.54
N GLY A 88 14.66 12.02 -9.65
CA GLY A 88 14.60 13.45 -10.00
C GLY A 88 13.20 14.05 -10.11
N VAL A 89 12.13 13.28 -9.92
CA VAL A 89 10.74 13.80 -9.83
C VAL A 89 10.19 13.63 -8.41
N SER A 90 9.09 14.31 -8.06
CA SER A 90 8.43 14.10 -6.77
C SER A 90 7.88 12.67 -6.64
N ALA A 91 7.74 12.17 -5.41
CA ALA A 91 7.08 10.87 -5.17
C ALA A 91 5.66 10.83 -5.75
N ALA A 92 4.90 11.92 -5.63
CA ALA A 92 3.57 12.06 -6.23
C ALA A 92 3.60 11.84 -7.74
N GLN A 93 4.54 12.50 -8.44
CA GLN A 93 4.71 12.33 -9.89
C GLN A 93 5.10 10.88 -10.25
N ALA A 94 6.01 10.27 -9.49
CA ALA A 94 6.42 8.89 -9.72
C ALA A 94 5.28 7.89 -9.54
N ILE A 95 4.43 8.08 -8.52
CA ILE A 95 3.23 7.27 -8.25
C ILE A 95 2.26 7.38 -9.44
N VAL A 96 1.93 8.60 -9.86
CA VAL A 96 1.01 8.83 -10.99
C VAL A 96 1.57 8.27 -12.30
N ASN A 97 2.88 8.41 -12.55
CA ASN A 97 3.52 7.85 -13.74
C ASN A 97 3.41 6.32 -13.78
N ALA A 98 3.70 5.64 -12.67
CA ALA A 98 3.60 4.19 -12.59
C ALA A 98 2.15 3.70 -12.72
N ALA A 99 1.21 4.37 -12.04
CA ALA A 99 -0.22 4.11 -12.12
C ALA A 99 -0.73 4.19 -13.56
N ARG A 100 -0.49 5.31 -14.25
CA ARG A 100 -0.94 5.55 -15.62
C ARG A 100 -0.29 4.59 -16.61
N ALA A 101 1.01 4.30 -16.46
CA ALA A 101 1.72 3.36 -17.33
C ALA A 101 1.10 1.95 -17.32
N HIS A 102 0.50 1.54 -16.21
CA HIS A 102 -0.12 0.21 -16.06
C HIS A 102 -1.64 0.25 -15.92
N ARG A 103 -2.31 1.38 -16.19
CA ARG A 103 -3.77 1.53 -16.07
C ARG A 103 -4.31 1.03 -14.72
N ILE A 104 -3.70 1.53 -13.65
CA ILE A 104 -4.12 1.34 -12.26
C ILE A 104 -4.38 2.71 -11.64
N HIS A 105 -5.44 2.83 -10.84
CA HIS A 105 -5.73 4.05 -10.10
C HIS A 105 -4.59 4.40 -9.10
N PRO A 106 -4.06 5.64 -9.06
CA PRO A 106 -2.98 6.02 -8.15
C PRO A 106 -3.28 5.74 -6.66
N LEU A 107 -4.52 5.98 -6.21
CA LEU A 107 -5.01 5.61 -4.88
C LEU A 107 -4.71 4.15 -4.49
N MET A 108 -4.79 3.18 -5.42
CA MET A 108 -4.45 1.79 -5.09
C MET A 108 -2.97 1.57 -4.84
N LEU A 109 -2.07 2.34 -5.46
CA LEU A 109 -0.65 2.32 -5.10
C LEU A 109 -0.43 2.90 -3.71
N LEU A 110 -1.14 3.98 -3.35
CA LEU A 110 -1.09 4.54 -1.99
C LEU A 110 -1.54 3.52 -0.95
N VAL A 111 -2.71 2.88 -1.17
CA VAL A 111 -3.23 1.83 -0.29
C VAL A 111 -2.23 0.68 -0.16
N ARG A 112 -1.70 0.16 -1.28
CA ARG A 112 -0.78 -0.98 -1.23
C ARG A 112 0.54 -0.63 -0.54
N MET A 113 1.10 0.55 -0.78
CA MET A 113 2.32 0.98 -0.06
C MET A 113 2.08 1.10 1.45
N GLN A 114 0.88 1.52 1.86
CA GLN A 114 0.54 1.54 3.27
C GLN A 114 0.37 0.13 3.84
N VAL A 115 -0.35 -0.75 3.14
CA VAL A 115 -0.55 -2.14 3.59
C VAL A 115 0.79 -2.86 3.73
N GLU A 116 1.67 -2.75 2.74
CA GLU A 116 2.93 -3.53 2.66
C GLU A 116 4.05 -2.97 3.54
N ALA A 117 4.06 -1.66 3.79
CA ALA A 117 5.22 -1.00 4.36
C ALA A 117 4.90 0.13 5.34
N SER A 118 3.62 0.42 5.61
CA SER A 118 3.16 1.61 6.34
C SER A 118 3.80 2.91 5.83
N LEU A 119 4.15 2.96 4.53
CA LEU A 119 5.04 3.97 3.98
C LEU A 119 4.36 5.35 3.88
N ILE A 120 3.05 5.39 3.64
CA ILE A 120 2.28 6.62 3.50
C ILE A 120 2.26 7.40 4.82
N SER A 121 2.03 6.71 5.94
CA SER A 121 1.96 7.29 7.27
C SER A 121 3.29 7.78 7.87
N LYS A 122 4.44 7.50 7.25
CA LYS A 122 5.74 7.87 7.82
C LYS A 122 5.99 9.36 7.73
N THR A 123 6.31 10.00 8.85
CA THR A 123 6.67 11.43 8.92
C THR A 123 8.18 11.68 8.83
N VAL A 124 8.98 10.68 9.17
CA VAL A 124 10.44 10.68 9.10
C VAL A 124 10.91 9.68 8.04
N LYS A 125 12.17 9.83 7.59
CA LYS A 125 12.75 8.93 6.59
C LYS A 125 12.64 7.46 7.07
N PRO A 126 11.93 6.59 6.34
CA PRO A 126 11.86 5.17 6.66
C PRO A 126 13.19 4.47 6.37
N SER A 127 13.38 3.30 6.97
CA SER A 127 14.54 2.45 6.68
C SER A 127 14.64 2.13 5.19
N THR A 128 15.88 1.93 4.73
CA THR A 128 16.17 1.61 3.33
C THR A 128 15.47 0.31 2.90
N THR A 129 15.36 -0.66 3.82
CA THR A 129 14.63 -1.92 3.60
C THR A 129 13.17 -1.68 3.25
N ARG A 130 12.47 -0.83 4.02
CA ARG A 130 11.06 -0.48 3.79
C ARG A 130 10.85 0.20 2.43
N ILE A 131 11.74 1.12 2.05
CA ILE A 131 11.69 1.77 0.73
C ILE A 131 11.94 0.74 -0.40
N ASN A 132 12.90 -0.16 -0.19
CA ASN A 132 13.28 -1.16 -1.18
C ASN A 132 12.23 -2.25 -1.40
N ALA A 133 11.33 -2.45 -0.45
CA ALA A 133 10.27 -3.45 -0.47
C ALA A 133 8.87 -2.82 -0.35
N ALA A 134 8.71 -1.54 -0.73
CA ALA A 134 7.49 -0.75 -0.49
C ALA A 134 6.18 -1.37 -1.02
N LEU A 135 6.26 -2.29 -1.98
CA LEU A 135 5.12 -3.02 -2.54
C LEU A 135 5.30 -4.54 -2.49
N GLY A 136 6.25 -5.05 -1.71
CA GLY A 136 6.53 -6.48 -1.55
C GLY A 136 7.15 -7.16 -2.79
N CYS A 137 7.47 -6.40 -3.84
CA CYS A 137 7.98 -6.96 -5.07
C CYS A 137 9.38 -7.56 -4.89
N GLY A 138 9.52 -8.83 -5.26
CA GLY A 138 10.79 -9.57 -5.17
C GLY A 138 11.13 -10.08 -3.78
N CYS A 139 10.21 -10.04 -2.82
CA CYS A 139 10.38 -10.50 -1.45
C CYS A 139 9.51 -11.74 -1.19
N PRO A 140 9.96 -12.96 -1.54
CA PRO A 140 9.22 -14.18 -1.24
C PRO A 140 9.22 -14.48 0.27
N ASP A 141 8.12 -15.03 0.78
CA ASP A 141 8.00 -15.47 2.17
C ASP A 141 9.16 -16.38 2.59
N GLY A 142 9.81 -16.07 3.72
CA GLY A 142 10.93 -16.85 4.27
C GLY A 142 12.25 -16.73 3.48
N GLY A 143 12.34 -15.82 2.51
CA GLY A 143 13.53 -15.55 1.72
C GLY A 143 13.96 -14.08 1.73
N GLY A 144 15.12 -13.79 1.14
CA GLY A 144 15.61 -12.42 0.99
C GLY A 144 15.01 -11.70 -0.23
N CYS A 145 14.86 -10.38 -0.14
CA CYS A 145 14.38 -9.55 -1.23
C CYS A 145 15.40 -9.42 -2.39
N SER A 146 14.95 -9.70 -3.61
CA SER A 146 15.71 -9.57 -4.85
C SER A 146 16.17 -8.14 -5.11
N ALA A 147 17.45 -7.98 -5.46
CA ALA A 147 18.04 -6.68 -5.79
C ALA A 147 17.40 -6.03 -7.03
N ALA A 148 16.81 -6.82 -7.93
CA ALA A 148 16.21 -6.35 -9.18
C ALA A 148 14.96 -5.47 -8.98
N TYR A 149 14.42 -5.42 -7.76
CA TYR A 149 13.23 -4.62 -7.44
C TYR A 149 13.51 -3.54 -6.37
N ARG A 150 14.76 -3.34 -5.95
CA ARG A 150 15.09 -2.42 -4.85
C ARG A 150 14.94 -0.97 -5.27
N GLY A 151 14.15 -0.22 -4.51
CA GLY A 151 13.96 1.21 -4.64
C GLY A 151 12.54 1.56 -5.05
N LEU A 152 12.06 2.73 -4.63
CA LEU A 152 10.66 3.10 -4.79
C LEU A 152 10.20 3.11 -6.26
N ALA A 153 11.04 3.56 -7.20
CA ALA A 153 10.72 3.54 -8.62
C ALA A 153 10.39 2.13 -9.14
N LEU A 154 11.23 1.15 -8.80
CA LEU A 154 11.05 -0.25 -9.23
C LEU A 154 9.87 -0.91 -8.53
N GLN A 155 9.68 -0.61 -7.23
CA GLN A 155 8.52 -1.10 -6.48
C GLN A 155 7.21 -0.57 -7.08
N LEU A 156 7.12 0.73 -7.38
CA LEU A 156 5.93 1.34 -7.99
C LEU A 156 5.58 0.68 -9.33
N GLN A 157 6.56 0.54 -10.23
CA GLN A 157 6.37 -0.11 -11.52
C GLN A 157 5.94 -1.58 -11.37
N CYS A 158 6.57 -2.31 -10.46
CA CYS A 158 6.25 -3.70 -10.23
C CYS A 158 4.87 -3.90 -9.61
N GLY A 159 4.50 -3.15 -8.57
CA GLY A 159 3.21 -3.26 -7.91
C GLY A 159 2.06 -2.89 -8.84
N ALA A 160 2.20 -1.79 -9.61
CA ALA A 160 1.21 -1.38 -10.61
C ALA A 160 1.03 -2.47 -11.69
N LYS A 161 2.13 -2.97 -12.26
CA LYS A 161 2.12 -4.07 -13.25
C LYS A 161 1.49 -5.35 -12.68
N THR A 162 1.78 -5.67 -11.42
CA THR A 162 1.28 -6.88 -10.76
C THR A 162 -0.23 -6.80 -10.57
N MET A 163 -0.74 -5.69 -10.03
CA MET A 163 -2.19 -5.46 -9.92
C MET A 163 -2.88 -5.51 -11.28
N ARG A 164 -2.32 -4.85 -12.29
CA ARG A 164 -2.89 -4.87 -13.66
C ARG A 164 -2.96 -6.28 -14.23
N ARG A 165 -1.86 -7.03 -14.13
CA ARG A 165 -1.78 -8.43 -14.58
C ARG A 165 -2.85 -9.29 -13.94
N TRP A 166 -3.10 -9.13 -12.64
CA TRP A 166 -4.09 -9.95 -11.94
C TRP A 166 -5.52 -9.56 -12.26
N PHE A 167 -5.79 -8.26 -12.41
CA PHE A 167 -7.09 -7.81 -12.90
C PHE A 167 -7.36 -8.34 -14.31
N ASP A 168 -6.42 -8.16 -15.26
CA ASP A 168 -6.56 -8.66 -16.63
C ASP A 168 -6.70 -10.18 -16.65
N GLY A 169 -5.91 -10.91 -15.85
CA GLY A 169 -6.04 -12.36 -15.73
C GLY A 169 -7.42 -12.82 -15.23
N SER A 170 -8.06 -12.05 -14.35
CA SER A 170 -9.43 -12.30 -13.93
C SER A 170 -10.43 -12.05 -15.07
N ALA A 171 -10.25 -10.96 -15.82
CA ALA A 171 -11.10 -10.59 -16.96
C ALA A 171 -11.01 -11.58 -18.13
N ASP A 172 -9.79 -12.00 -18.46
CA ASP A 172 -9.50 -12.93 -19.56
C ASP A 172 -9.68 -14.41 -19.16
N ALA A 173 -10.11 -14.67 -17.92
CA ALA A 173 -10.25 -16.00 -17.33
C ALA A 173 -8.97 -16.86 -17.33
N THR A 174 -7.79 -16.26 -17.46
CA THR A 174 -6.46 -16.92 -17.42
C THR A 174 -5.84 -16.96 -16.02
N GLY A 175 -6.36 -16.12 -15.11
CA GLY A 175 -5.86 -15.94 -13.75
C GLY A 175 -6.27 -17.04 -12.78
N GLN A 176 -5.53 -17.13 -11.68
CA GLN A 176 -5.78 -18.06 -10.57
C GLN A 176 -7.02 -17.69 -9.74
N TRP A 177 -7.26 -16.39 -9.55
CA TRP A 177 -8.45 -15.83 -8.94
C TRP A 177 -9.26 -15.14 -10.03
N LYS A 178 -10.56 -15.41 -10.08
CA LYS A 178 -11.46 -14.96 -11.15
C LYS A 178 -12.79 -14.53 -10.56
N LYS A 179 -13.40 -13.51 -11.17
CA LYS A 179 -14.77 -13.09 -10.87
C LYS A 179 -15.72 -14.29 -10.96
N GLY A 180 -16.56 -14.46 -9.95
CA GLY A 180 -17.58 -15.51 -9.86
C GLY A 180 -17.06 -16.93 -9.61
N GLN A 181 -15.75 -17.14 -9.45
CA GLN A 181 -15.18 -18.48 -9.21
C GLN A 181 -14.69 -18.61 -7.77
N SER A 182 -15.33 -19.50 -7.01
CA SER A 182 -14.97 -19.72 -5.61
C SER A 182 -13.58 -20.35 -5.46
N ARG A 183 -12.81 -19.89 -4.49
CA ARG A 183 -11.50 -20.45 -4.14
C ARG A 183 -11.23 -20.31 -2.65
N LYS A 184 -10.41 -21.20 -2.09
CA LYS A 184 -9.96 -21.12 -0.70
C LYS A 184 -8.76 -20.17 -0.57
N THR A 185 -8.81 -19.27 0.40
CA THR A 185 -7.67 -18.47 0.84
C THR A 185 -6.71 -19.32 1.68
N LEU A 186 -5.54 -18.76 2.01
CA LEU A 186 -4.57 -19.43 2.89
C LEU A 186 -5.01 -19.45 4.36
N ASP A 187 -5.92 -18.57 4.78
CA ASP A 187 -6.64 -18.61 6.07
C ASP A 187 -8.02 -19.29 5.95
N PRO A 188 -8.02 -20.57 5.55
CA PRO A 188 -9.04 -21.32 4.79
C PRO A 188 -10.48 -20.77 4.71
N ARG A 189 -10.69 -19.54 4.20
CA ARG A 189 -12.01 -18.99 3.88
C ARG A 189 -12.35 -19.30 2.42
N THR A 190 -13.62 -19.58 2.15
CA THR A 190 -14.11 -19.67 0.77
C THR A 190 -14.54 -18.28 0.32
N VAL A 191 -13.91 -17.78 -0.74
CA VAL A 191 -14.20 -16.47 -1.34
C VAL A 191 -14.63 -16.66 -2.77
N THR A 192 -15.67 -15.93 -3.18
CA THR A 192 -16.14 -15.83 -4.56
C THR A 192 -16.07 -14.36 -4.97
N PRO A 193 -15.02 -13.92 -5.68
CA PRO A 193 -14.87 -12.52 -6.03
C PRO A 193 -16.05 -12.00 -6.85
N ALA A 194 -16.67 -10.90 -6.41
CA ALA A 194 -17.81 -10.28 -7.09
C ALA A 194 -17.40 -9.50 -8.34
N ASN A 195 -16.13 -9.07 -8.39
CA ASN A 195 -15.57 -8.26 -9.47
C ASN A 195 -14.08 -8.58 -9.71
N HIS A 196 -13.47 -7.92 -10.70
CA HIS A 196 -12.09 -8.21 -11.12
C HIS A 196 -11.06 -7.59 -10.19
N ALA A 197 -11.36 -6.44 -9.58
CA ALA A 197 -10.54 -5.80 -8.54
C ALA A 197 -10.39 -6.71 -7.31
N THR A 198 -11.49 -7.24 -6.78
CA THR A 198 -11.47 -8.19 -5.66
C THR A 198 -10.67 -9.44 -6.03
N ALA A 199 -10.87 -10.00 -7.22
CA ALA A 199 -10.08 -11.14 -7.69
C ALA A 199 -8.57 -10.82 -7.77
N SER A 200 -8.23 -9.62 -8.25
CA SER A 200 -6.86 -9.13 -8.32
C SER A 200 -6.21 -9.00 -6.94
N LEU A 201 -6.93 -8.47 -5.95
CA LEU A 201 -6.43 -8.33 -4.59
C LEU A 201 -6.15 -9.68 -3.92
N TYR A 202 -7.00 -10.69 -4.14
CA TYR A 202 -6.74 -12.05 -3.66
C TYR A 202 -5.59 -12.75 -4.41
N ALA A 203 -5.36 -12.43 -5.68
CA ALA A 203 -4.18 -12.90 -6.40
C ALA A 203 -2.88 -12.24 -5.90
N TYR A 204 -2.96 -10.99 -5.42
CA TYR A 204 -1.84 -10.29 -4.80
C TYR A 204 -1.56 -10.81 -3.38
N THR A 205 -2.60 -10.94 -2.55
CA THR A 205 -2.51 -11.37 -1.15
C THR A 205 -3.67 -12.34 -0.84
N PRO A 206 -3.45 -13.66 -0.87
CA PRO A 206 -4.52 -14.67 -0.78
C PRO A 206 -5.00 -14.92 0.68
N TRP A 207 -5.28 -13.86 1.42
CA TRP A 207 -5.61 -13.86 2.85
C TRP A 207 -6.83 -12.96 3.13
N VAL A 208 -7.77 -13.38 3.99
CA VAL A 208 -8.86 -12.52 4.47
C VAL A 208 -8.42 -11.72 5.70
N LEU A 209 -8.04 -12.41 6.79
CA LEU A 209 -7.46 -11.88 8.03
C LEU A 209 -8.22 -10.69 8.65
N VAL A 210 -9.51 -10.88 8.94
CA VAL A 210 -10.37 -9.88 9.59
C VAL A 210 -9.73 -9.32 10.87
N GLY A 211 -9.58 -7.99 10.93
CA GLY A 211 -9.00 -7.26 12.05
C GLY A 211 -7.48 -7.42 12.21
N ARG A 212 -6.80 -8.07 11.26
CA ARG A 212 -5.38 -8.47 11.42
C ARG A 212 -4.50 -8.19 10.22
N GLY A 213 -5.04 -8.07 9.00
CA GLY A 213 -4.24 -7.91 7.80
C GLY A 213 -4.99 -8.27 6.53
N GLY A 214 -4.26 -8.74 5.52
CA GLY A 214 -4.82 -9.31 4.30
C GLY A 214 -5.80 -8.36 3.59
N ASN A 215 -6.82 -8.94 2.96
CA ASN A 215 -7.84 -8.17 2.25
C ASN A 215 -8.74 -7.34 3.17
N TRP A 216 -8.84 -7.71 4.46
CA TRP A 216 -9.53 -6.85 5.43
C TRP A 216 -8.80 -5.52 5.63
N LEU A 217 -7.47 -5.55 5.77
CA LEU A 217 -6.68 -4.34 5.95
C LEU A 217 -6.69 -3.48 4.68
N VAL A 218 -6.62 -4.10 3.50
CA VAL A 218 -6.79 -3.40 2.22
C VAL A 218 -8.13 -2.67 2.17
N TRP A 219 -9.23 -3.34 2.52
CA TRP A 219 -10.56 -2.72 2.57
C TRP A 219 -10.60 -1.53 3.54
N ASN A 220 -10.08 -1.70 4.77
CA ASN A 220 -10.18 -0.67 5.80
C ASN A 220 -9.35 0.59 5.42
N ILE A 221 -8.13 0.39 4.92
CA ILE A 221 -7.28 1.48 4.43
C ILE A 221 -7.88 2.14 3.18
N THR A 222 -8.44 1.36 2.24
CA THR A 222 -9.10 1.95 1.06
C THR A 222 -10.29 2.80 1.48
N LYS A 223 -11.13 2.32 2.41
CA LYS A 223 -12.24 3.09 2.96
C LYS A 223 -11.76 4.39 3.61
N LYS A 224 -10.66 4.35 4.38
CA LYS A 224 -10.04 5.54 4.99
C LYS A 224 -9.60 6.55 3.92
N TYR A 225 -8.94 6.06 2.87
CA TYR A 225 -8.32 6.91 1.85
C TYR A 225 -9.35 7.52 0.91
N VAL A 226 -10.35 6.74 0.49
CA VAL A 226 -11.44 7.22 -0.36
C VAL A 226 -12.22 8.30 0.36
N ARG A 227 -12.60 8.10 1.62
CA ARG A 227 -13.33 9.13 2.39
C ARG A 227 -12.56 10.43 2.47
N PHE A 228 -11.29 10.36 2.85
CA PHE A 228 -10.43 11.54 2.89
C PHE A 228 -10.34 12.23 1.52
N ALA A 229 -10.10 11.45 0.46
CA ALA A 229 -10.00 12.00 -0.89
C ALA A 229 -11.32 12.58 -1.42
N GLU A 230 -12.48 12.07 -0.98
CA GLU A 230 -13.79 12.65 -1.29
C GLU A 230 -14.03 13.95 -0.52
N ASP A 231 -13.78 13.94 0.80
CA ASP A 231 -13.97 15.09 1.69
C ASP A 231 -13.11 16.29 1.24
N GLU A 232 -11.88 16.01 0.78
CA GLU A 232 -10.93 17.01 0.27
C GLU A 232 -11.03 17.27 -1.24
N GLY A 233 -11.96 16.61 -1.95
CA GLY A 233 -12.15 16.82 -3.40
C GLY A 233 -10.96 16.40 -4.27
N LEU A 234 -10.17 15.41 -3.84
CA LEU A 234 -8.97 14.91 -4.51
C LEU A 234 -9.26 13.81 -5.54
N LEU A 235 -10.46 13.24 -5.55
CA LEU A 235 -10.86 12.30 -6.59
C LEU A 235 -11.40 13.05 -7.80
N SER A 236 -10.90 12.67 -8.98
CA SER A 236 -11.47 13.18 -10.23
C SER A 236 -12.94 12.75 -10.34
N THR A 237 -13.82 13.69 -10.72
CA THR A 237 -15.17 13.30 -11.11
C THR A 237 -15.07 12.49 -12.40
N PRO A 238 -15.85 11.39 -12.55
CA PRO A 238 -15.88 10.66 -13.81
C PRO A 238 -16.16 11.65 -14.93
N THR A 239 -15.27 11.74 -15.92
CA THR A 239 -15.57 12.51 -17.13
C THR A 239 -16.77 11.81 -17.79
N PRO A 240 -17.87 12.54 -18.10
CA PRO A 240 -19.09 11.97 -18.69
C PRO A 240 -18.83 11.16 -19.97
#